data_AF-A0A8C2SQ38-F1
#
_entry.id   AF-A0A8C2SQ38-F1
#
_cell.length_a   1.000
_cell.length_b   1.000
_cell.length_c   1.000
_cell.angle_alpha   90.00
_cell.angle_beta   90.00
_cell.angle_gamma   90.00
#
_symmetry.space_group_name_H-M   'P 1'
#
loop_
_entity.id
_entity.type
_entity.pdbx_description
1 polymer ?
#
loop_
_entity_poly.entity_id
_entity_poly.type
_entity_poly.pdbx_seq_one_letter_code
_entity_poly.pdbx_strand_id
1 'polypeptide(L)'
;MLEMAQPTQNSAGAWRRLESQKIHVKSICLQYQLYLLLNSHFFCLLRNKTGLTIFFLCAYVPKTEANHCKWSEVLKDLELIKTSEDIDVSLYTANTDEDKECQEPVMRCFFLEMKVILHECNIKKCSRTQDVLNIWKNGNARFETNQLNSTSKKCKECEEYEEKNFTEFIQSFVKVIQRECKYSSWEQ
;
A
#
# COMPACT_ATOMS: atom_id res chain seq x y z
N MET A 1 68.55 22.00 34.78
CA MET A 1 67.30 22.80 34.78
C MET A 1 67.50 23.99 33.86
N LEU A 2 66.90 23.94 32.67
CA LEU A 2 66.27 25.11 32.03
C LEU A 2 65.46 24.59 30.84
N GLU A 3 64.17 24.71 31.06
CA GLU A 3 63.01 24.41 30.23
C GLU A 3 63.14 25.04 28.84
N MET A 4 63.00 24.25 27.77
CA MET A 4 62.60 24.80 26.47
C MET A 4 61.13 24.45 26.27
N ALA A 5 60.29 25.46 26.42
CA ALA A 5 58.87 25.40 26.12
C ALA A 5 58.66 25.00 24.66
N GLN A 6 57.96 23.89 24.44
CA GLN A 6 57.59 23.41 23.12
C GLN A 6 56.52 24.34 22.50
N PRO A 7 56.63 24.74 21.23
CA PRO A 7 55.68 25.66 20.63
C PRO A 7 54.31 24.98 20.47
N THR A 8 53.26 25.67 20.89
CA THR A 8 51.86 25.24 20.80
C THR A 8 51.46 24.86 19.37
N GLN A 9 51.04 23.59 19.18
CA GLN A 9 50.47 23.02 17.95
C GLN A 9 49.06 23.57 17.59
N ASN A 10 48.78 24.85 17.85
CA ASN A 10 47.43 25.40 17.68
C ASN A 10 47.17 26.00 16.28
N SER A 11 48.21 26.25 15.48
CA SER A 11 48.08 26.90 14.17
C SER A 11 47.54 25.96 13.08
N ALA A 12 48.05 24.73 12.99
CA ALA A 12 47.64 23.78 11.95
C ALA A 12 46.16 23.35 12.07
N GLY A 13 45.67 23.19 13.31
CA GLY A 13 44.26 22.88 13.57
C GLY A 13 43.31 24.05 13.25
N ALA A 14 43.74 25.29 13.49
CA ALA A 14 42.98 26.49 13.14
C ALA A 14 42.89 26.69 11.61
N TRP A 15 44.00 26.49 10.89
CA TRP A 15 44.04 26.55 9.42
C TRP A 15 43.16 25.48 8.75
N ARG A 16 43.15 24.23 9.26
CA ARG A 16 42.21 23.20 8.76
C ARG A 16 40.75 23.54 9.02
N ARG A 17 40.44 24.15 10.19
CA ARG A 17 39.07 24.57 10.53
C ARG A 17 38.58 25.71 9.63
N LEU A 18 39.45 26.67 9.33
CA LEU A 18 39.16 27.79 8.43
C LEU A 18 38.93 27.31 6.99
N GLU A 19 39.75 26.38 6.50
CA GLU A 19 39.60 25.82 5.14
C GLU A 19 38.32 24.96 5.03
N SER A 20 38.00 24.17 6.05
CA SER A 20 36.75 23.41 6.12
C SER A 20 35.51 24.32 6.14
N GLN A 21 35.52 25.40 6.91
CA GLN A 21 34.44 26.39 6.92
C GLN A 21 34.29 27.08 5.56
N LYS A 22 35.40 27.42 4.89
CA LYS A 22 35.38 28.01 3.55
C LYS A 22 34.81 27.07 2.49
N ILE A 23 35.12 25.77 2.56
CA ILE A 23 34.54 24.75 1.68
C ILE A 23 33.04 24.59 1.95
N HIS A 24 32.62 24.60 3.22
CA HIS A 24 31.21 24.50 3.60
C HIS A 24 30.38 25.70 3.11
N VAL A 25 30.89 26.92 3.27
CA VAL A 25 30.22 28.13 2.77
C VAL A 25 30.16 28.13 1.24
N LYS A 26 31.21 27.69 0.55
CA LYS A 26 31.18 27.52 -0.92
C LYS A 26 30.13 26.50 -1.36
N SER A 27 30.00 25.38 -0.65
CA SER A 27 28.98 24.36 -0.92
C SER A 27 27.56 24.91 -0.75
N ILE A 28 27.29 25.63 0.34
CA ILE A 28 26.00 26.28 0.57
C ILE A 28 25.70 27.32 -0.51
N CYS A 29 26.68 28.17 -0.85
CA CYS A 29 26.51 29.15 -1.92
C CYS A 29 26.21 28.48 -3.26
N LEU A 30 26.88 27.38 -3.61
CA LEU A 30 26.61 26.63 -4.83
C LEU A 30 25.21 26.01 -4.82
N GLN A 31 24.78 25.42 -3.70
CA GLN A 31 23.43 24.89 -3.55
C GLN A 31 22.36 25.98 -3.70
N TYR A 32 22.60 27.16 -3.13
CA TYR A 32 21.70 28.30 -3.25
C TYR A 32 21.64 28.86 -4.67
N GLN A 33 22.79 28.93 -5.37
CA GLN A 33 22.84 29.33 -6.78
C GLN A 33 22.11 28.32 -7.68
N LEU A 34 22.31 27.01 -7.46
CA LEU A 34 21.55 25.98 -8.17
C LEU A 34 20.04 26.10 -7.91
N TYR A 35 19.65 26.33 -6.65
CA TYR A 35 18.25 26.53 -6.30
C TYR A 35 17.63 27.75 -7.01
N LEU A 36 18.35 28.88 -7.04
CA LEU A 36 17.89 30.08 -7.75
C LEU A 36 17.78 29.84 -9.26
N LEU A 37 18.77 29.18 -9.87
CA LEU A 37 18.73 28.79 -11.28
C LEU A 37 17.53 27.88 -11.57
N LEU A 38 17.33 26.84 -10.76
CA LEU A 38 16.24 25.90 -10.93
C LEU A 38 14.86 26.58 -10.81
N ASN A 39 14.70 27.48 -9.84
CA ASN A 39 13.47 28.27 -9.68
C ASN A 39 13.24 29.25 -10.84
N SER A 40 14.30 29.88 -11.34
CA SER A 40 14.21 30.77 -12.50
C SER A 40 13.79 30.00 -13.76
N HIS A 41 14.37 28.82 -13.99
CA HIS A 41 13.97 27.95 -15.11
C HIS A 41 12.53 27.46 -14.97
N PHE A 42 12.11 27.07 -13.77
CA PHE A 42 10.73 26.68 -13.49
C PHE A 42 9.75 27.82 -13.73
N PHE A 43 10.07 29.03 -13.25
CA PHE A 43 9.25 30.22 -13.48
C PHE A 43 9.21 30.63 -14.95
N CYS A 44 10.34 30.48 -15.68
CA CYS A 44 10.38 30.69 -17.13
C CYS A 44 9.49 29.71 -17.88
N LEU A 45 9.46 28.44 -17.47
CA LEU A 45 8.56 27.42 -18.02
C LEU A 45 7.09 27.79 -17.75
N LEU A 46 6.75 28.20 -16.53
CA LEU A 46 5.40 28.63 -16.17
C LEU A 46 4.97 29.97 -16.80
N ARG A 47 5.90 30.78 -17.33
CA ARG A 47 5.56 32.02 -18.03
C ARG A 47 5.22 31.80 -19.51
N ASN A 48 5.67 30.70 -20.10
CA ASN A 48 5.36 30.36 -21.48
C ASN A 48 4.02 29.64 -21.57
N LYS A 49 3.14 30.03 -22.51
CA LYS A 49 1.88 29.31 -22.78
C LYS A 49 2.11 27.81 -23.01
N THR A 50 3.14 27.44 -23.78
CA THR A 50 3.47 26.03 -24.02
C THR A 50 3.94 25.33 -22.75
N GLY A 51 4.71 26.00 -21.89
CA GLY A 51 5.19 25.42 -20.64
C GLY A 51 4.09 25.29 -19.58
N LEU A 52 3.16 26.24 -19.51
CA LEU A 52 1.91 26.08 -18.75
C LEU A 52 1.10 24.90 -19.26
N THR A 53 0.90 24.79 -20.58
CA THR A 53 0.17 23.66 -21.17
C THR A 53 0.84 22.34 -20.84
N ILE A 54 2.17 22.23 -20.88
CA ILE A 54 2.89 21.02 -20.47
C ILE A 54 2.73 20.76 -18.97
N PHE A 55 2.80 21.78 -18.12
CA PHE A 55 2.62 21.63 -16.67
C PHE A 55 1.18 21.17 -16.33
N PHE A 56 0.18 21.78 -16.96
CA PHE A 56 -1.20 21.33 -16.87
C PHE A 56 -1.36 19.93 -17.45
N LEU A 57 -0.79 19.62 -18.62
CA LEU A 57 -0.83 18.26 -19.16
C LEU A 57 -0.18 17.26 -18.22
N CYS A 58 0.94 17.57 -17.56
CA CYS A 58 1.63 16.71 -16.60
C CYS A 58 0.85 16.53 -15.29
N ALA A 59 0.27 17.60 -14.75
CA ALA A 59 -0.51 17.57 -13.52
C ALA A 59 -1.90 16.95 -13.72
N TYR A 60 -2.43 17.05 -14.93
CA TYR A 60 -3.72 16.52 -15.35
C TYR A 60 -3.58 15.34 -16.30
N VAL A 61 -2.37 14.73 -16.44
CA VAL A 61 -2.26 13.38 -17.01
C VAL A 61 -3.15 12.57 -16.09
N PRO A 62 -4.30 12.04 -16.58
CA PRO A 62 -5.05 11.11 -15.79
C PRO A 62 -4.04 10.05 -15.42
N LYS A 63 -3.81 9.81 -14.12
CA LYS A 63 -3.09 8.61 -13.71
C LYS A 63 -3.80 7.50 -14.47
N THR A 64 -3.19 6.98 -15.52
CA THR A 64 -3.74 5.85 -16.22
C THR A 64 -3.69 4.79 -15.15
N GLU A 65 -4.86 4.41 -14.65
CA GLU A 65 -5.00 3.22 -13.84
C GLU A 65 -4.58 2.08 -14.76
N ALA A 66 -3.28 1.83 -14.85
CA ALA A 66 -2.76 0.61 -15.44
C ALA A 66 -3.57 -0.51 -14.78
N ASN A 67 -4.24 -1.38 -15.54
CA ASN A 67 -5.15 -2.45 -15.09
C ASN A 67 -4.81 -3.04 -13.70
N HIS A 68 -5.11 -2.30 -12.63
CA HIS A 68 -4.67 -2.60 -11.29
C HIS A 68 -5.87 -3.22 -10.63
N CYS A 69 -5.73 -4.49 -10.26
CA CYS A 69 -6.82 -5.17 -9.61
C CYS A 69 -7.33 -4.36 -8.41
N LYS A 70 -8.64 -4.10 -8.39
CA LYS A 70 -9.34 -3.40 -7.29
C LYS A 70 -9.05 -4.00 -5.91
N TRP A 71 -8.76 -5.29 -5.89
CA TRP A 71 -8.49 -6.10 -4.69
C TRP A 71 -7.00 -6.31 -4.40
N SER A 72 -6.10 -5.59 -5.08
CA SER A 72 -4.63 -5.76 -4.92
C SER A 72 -4.14 -5.61 -3.48
N GLU A 73 -4.67 -4.65 -2.73
CA GLU A 73 -4.32 -4.46 -1.31
C GLU A 73 -4.78 -5.65 -0.46
N VAL A 74 -6.00 -6.13 -0.67
CA VAL A 74 -6.52 -7.32 0.01
C VAL A 74 -5.70 -8.56 -0.31
N LEU A 75 -5.35 -8.77 -1.58
CA LEU A 75 -4.52 -9.90 -2.01
C LEU A 75 -3.15 -9.89 -1.32
N LYS A 76 -2.53 -8.71 -1.21
CA LYS A 76 -1.23 -8.55 -0.55
C LYS A 76 -1.30 -8.95 0.92
N ASP A 77 -2.34 -8.51 1.63
CA ASP A 77 -2.49 -8.82 3.05
C ASP A 77 -2.88 -10.30 3.27
N LEU A 78 -3.68 -10.90 2.38
CA LEU A 78 -3.98 -12.35 2.40
C LEU A 78 -2.70 -13.19 2.29
N GLU A 79 -1.77 -12.80 1.41
CA GLU A 79 -0.48 -13.47 1.27
C GLU A 79 0.41 -13.36 2.52
N LEU A 80 0.27 -12.29 3.30
CA LEU A 80 1.01 -12.10 4.55
C LEU A 80 0.48 -12.99 5.68
N ILE A 81 -0.84 -13.23 5.72
CA ILE A 81 -1.47 -14.02 6.80
C ILE A 81 -1.56 -15.51 6.49
N LYS A 82 -1.30 -15.94 5.25
CA LYS A 82 -1.44 -17.36 4.84
C LYS A 82 -0.63 -18.36 5.67
N THR A 83 0.45 -17.91 6.32
CA THR A 83 1.35 -18.74 7.15
C THR A 83 1.13 -18.52 8.65
N SER A 84 0.03 -17.90 9.05
CA SER A 84 -0.32 -17.74 10.47
C SER A 84 -0.67 -19.09 11.09
N GLU A 85 0.11 -19.51 12.07
CA GLU A 85 -0.12 -20.72 12.87
C GLU A 85 -0.97 -20.45 14.12
N ASP A 86 -1.13 -19.17 14.48
CA ASP A 86 -1.86 -18.68 15.64
C ASP A 86 -3.36 -18.45 15.39
N ILE A 87 -3.83 -18.78 14.18
CA ILE A 87 -5.22 -18.67 13.75
C ILE A 87 -5.78 -20.08 13.53
N ASP A 88 -6.51 -20.57 14.52
CA ASP A 88 -7.16 -21.88 14.50
C ASP A 88 -8.68 -21.68 14.54
N VAL A 89 -9.28 -21.60 13.35
CA VAL A 89 -10.72 -21.41 13.14
C VAL A 89 -11.21 -22.26 11.97
N SER A 90 -12.49 -22.62 12.04
CA SER A 90 -13.26 -23.29 10.98
C SER A 90 -14.20 -22.25 10.36
N LEU A 91 -14.18 -22.09 9.05
CA LEU A 91 -14.83 -20.97 8.34
C LEU A 91 -15.60 -21.47 7.12
N TYR A 92 -16.78 -20.91 6.89
CA TYR A 92 -17.57 -21.22 5.70
C TYR A 92 -16.82 -20.80 4.43
N THR A 93 -16.46 -21.78 3.60
CA THR A 93 -15.58 -21.56 2.46
C THR A 93 -16.29 -21.86 1.16
N ALA A 94 -16.65 -20.80 0.43
CA ALA A 94 -17.30 -20.94 -0.87
C ALA A 94 -16.43 -21.65 -1.91
N ASN A 95 -17.08 -22.38 -2.81
CA ASN A 95 -16.40 -23.01 -3.92
C ASN A 95 -15.85 -21.96 -4.88
N THR A 96 -14.69 -22.23 -5.46
CA THR A 96 -14.06 -21.25 -6.35
C THR A 96 -14.72 -21.17 -7.72
N ASP A 97 -15.57 -22.13 -8.08
CA ASP A 97 -16.22 -22.33 -9.38
C ASP A 97 -17.72 -21.99 -9.41
N GLU A 98 -18.21 -21.27 -8.39
CA GLU A 98 -19.58 -20.73 -8.38
C GLU A 98 -19.86 -19.84 -9.60
N ASP A 99 -21.15 -19.77 -9.97
CA ASP A 99 -21.62 -18.99 -11.11
C ASP A 99 -21.26 -17.51 -10.98
N LYS A 100 -21.01 -16.84 -12.12
CA LYS A 100 -20.68 -15.40 -12.15
C LYS A 100 -21.74 -14.53 -11.48
N GLU A 101 -23.02 -14.92 -11.55
CA GLU A 101 -24.10 -14.20 -10.88
C GLU A 101 -24.01 -14.24 -9.34
N CYS A 102 -23.27 -15.22 -8.78
CA CYS A 102 -23.06 -15.39 -7.35
C CYS A 102 -21.71 -14.86 -6.85
N GLN A 103 -20.93 -14.20 -7.72
CA GLN A 103 -19.57 -13.77 -7.37
C GLN A 103 -19.54 -12.70 -6.27
N GLU A 104 -20.44 -11.71 -6.31
CA GLU A 104 -20.56 -10.71 -5.25
C GLU A 104 -21.04 -11.35 -3.92
N PRO A 105 -22.11 -12.18 -3.87
CA PRO A 105 -22.47 -12.94 -2.68
C PRO A 105 -21.31 -13.78 -2.11
N VAL A 106 -20.59 -14.51 -2.95
CA VAL A 106 -19.41 -15.30 -2.56
C VAL A 106 -18.35 -14.43 -1.90
N MET A 107 -18.01 -13.30 -2.53
CA MET A 107 -17.05 -12.34 -1.96
C MET A 107 -17.52 -11.79 -0.61
N ARG A 108 -18.82 -11.50 -0.45
CA ARG A 108 -19.38 -11.07 0.83
C ARG A 108 -19.24 -12.13 1.91
N CYS A 109 -19.47 -13.40 1.61
CA CYS A 109 -19.26 -14.49 2.56
C CYS A 109 -17.80 -14.54 3.05
N PHE A 110 -16.81 -14.45 2.16
CA PHE A 110 -15.41 -14.40 2.58
C PHE A 110 -15.10 -13.23 3.53
N PHE A 111 -15.68 -12.04 3.33
CA PHE A 111 -15.46 -10.91 4.24
C PHE A 111 -16.25 -11.01 5.55
N LEU A 112 -17.41 -11.67 5.56
CA LEU A 112 -18.13 -12.02 6.78
C LEU A 112 -17.31 -13.00 7.63
N GLU A 113 -16.76 -14.05 7.02
CA GLU A 113 -15.88 -15.01 7.69
C GLU A 113 -14.56 -14.37 8.13
N MET A 114 -14.02 -13.40 7.37
CA MET A 114 -12.85 -12.63 7.81
C MET A 114 -13.11 -11.84 9.12
N LYS A 115 -14.36 -11.44 9.37
CA LYS A 115 -14.75 -10.81 10.64
C LYS A 115 -14.67 -11.79 11.81
N VAL A 116 -14.92 -13.08 11.57
CA VAL A 116 -14.73 -14.15 12.57
C VAL A 116 -13.26 -14.29 12.91
N ILE A 117 -12.37 -14.35 11.92
CA ILE A 117 -10.91 -14.36 12.12
C ILE A 117 -10.48 -13.13 12.95
N LEU A 118 -10.96 -11.94 12.59
CA LEU A 118 -10.64 -10.71 13.31
C LEU A 118 -11.10 -10.77 14.77
N HIS A 119 -12.29 -11.30 15.03
CA HIS A 119 -12.81 -11.48 16.38
C HIS A 119 -11.91 -12.42 17.20
N GLU A 120 -11.58 -13.57 16.64
CA GLU A 120 -10.71 -14.56 17.26
C GLU A 120 -9.33 -13.96 17.59
N CYS A 121 -8.75 -13.23 16.65
CA CYS A 121 -7.45 -12.60 16.84
C CYS A 121 -7.44 -11.48 17.88
N ASN A 122 -8.55 -10.79 18.07
CA ASN A 122 -8.67 -9.81 19.14
C ASN A 122 -8.66 -10.46 20.53
N ILE A 123 -9.19 -11.68 20.65
CA ILE A 123 -9.22 -12.48 21.89
C ILE A 123 -7.85 -13.13 22.12
N LYS A 124 -7.38 -13.92 21.16
CA LYS A 124 -6.14 -14.72 21.25
C LYS A 124 -4.86 -13.91 21.06
N LYS A 125 -4.97 -12.65 20.62
CA LYS A 125 -3.85 -11.76 20.30
C LYS A 125 -2.93 -12.34 19.23
N CYS A 126 -3.50 -12.66 18.07
CA CYS A 126 -2.71 -13.12 16.93
C CYS A 126 -1.63 -12.09 16.54
N SER A 127 -0.48 -12.58 16.12
CA SER A 127 0.66 -11.87 15.53
C SER A 127 0.26 -10.98 14.34
N ARG A 128 -0.72 -11.42 13.54
CA ARG A 128 -1.14 -10.76 12.29
C ARG A 128 -2.48 -10.02 12.39
N THR A 129 -2.93 -9.67 13.59
CA THR A 129 -4.23 -9.01 13.82
C THR A 129 -4.42 -7.74 12.97
N GLN A 130 -3.37 -6.95 12.77
CA GLN A 130 -3.45 -5.73 11.96
C GLN A 130 -3.65 -6.01 10.47
N ASP A 131 -3.01 -7.05 9.93
CA ASP A 131 -3.15 -7.46 8.54
C ASP A 131 -4.57 -7.98 8.27
N VAL A 132 -5.13 -8.78 9.19
CA VAL A 132 -6.54 -9.23 9.18
C VAL A 132 -7.51 -8.03 9.20
N LEU A 133 -7.24 -7.02 10.05
CA LEU A 133 -8.05 -5.81 10.11
C LEU A 133 -8.01 -5.01 8.80
N ASN A 134 -6.84 -4.93 8.16
CA ASN A 134 -6.68 -4.23 6.88
C ASN A 134 -7.49 -4.92 5.79
N ILE A 135 -7.43 -6.27 5.71
CA ILE A 135 -8.25 -7.04 4.76
C ILE A 135 -9.72 -6.72 4.93
N TRP A 136 -10.24 -6.77 6.16
CA TRP A 136 -11.65 -6.52 6.43
C TRP A 136 -12.07 -5.08 6.08
N LYS A 137 -11.26 -4.08 6.42
CA LYS A 137 -11.53 -2.67 6.10
C LYS A 137 -11.49 -2.39 4.60
N ASN A 138 -10.41 -2.80 3.94
CA ASN A 138 -10.22 -2.60 2.51
C ASN A 138 -11.27 -3.38 1.71
N GLY A 139 -11.67 -4.53 2.24
CA GLY A 139 -12.81 -5.33 1.80
C GLY A 139 -14.12 -4.57 1.74
N ASN A 140 -14.59 -4.17 2.93
CA ASN A 140 -15.91 -3.57 3.11
C ASN A 140 -16.06 -2.21 2.44
N ALA A 141 -15.00 -1.39 2.40
CA ALA A 141 -15.00 -0.13 1.69
C ALA A 141 -15.39 -0.27 0.20
N ARG A 142 -15.23 -1.46 -0.40
CA ARG A 142 -15.61 -1.74 -1.79
C ARG A 142 -17.08 -2.10 -1.99
N PHE A 143 -17.82 -2.41 -0.92
CA PHE A 143 -19.24 -2.77 -0.96
C PHE A 143 -20.17 -1.64 -0.53
N GLU A 144 -19.67 -0.63 0.20
CA GLU A 144 -20.46 0.49 0.72
C GLU A 144 -21.08 1.38 -0.38
N THR A 145 -20.57 1.34 -1.61
CA THR A 145 -21.06 2.16 -2.73
C THR A 145 -22.27 1.57 -3.47
N ASN A 146 -22.61 0.30 -3.26
CA ASN A 146 -23.69 -0.38 -3.96
C ASN A 146 -24.82 -0.72 -2.99
N GLN A 147 -25.96 -0.05 -3.14
CA GLN A 147 -27.19 -0.37 -2.41
C GLN A 147 -27.64 -1.79 -2.80
N LEU A 148 -27.57 -2.72 -1.84
CA LEU A 148 -27.94 -4.13 -1.96
C LEU A 148 -29.44 -4.29 -2.23
N ASN A 149 -29.81 -4.75 -3.42
CA ASN A 149 -31.16 -5.21 -3.75
C ASN A 149 -31.17 -6.58 -4.46
N SER A 150 -30.16 -7.43 -4.27
CA SER A 150 -30.17 -8.76 -4.86
C SER A 150 -29.80 -9.85 -3.85
N THR A 151 -30.71 -10.17 -2.94
CA THR A 151 -30.85 -11.56 -2.51
C THR A 151 -31.35 -12.36 -3.71
N SER A 152 -30.41 -12.75 -4.57
CA SER A 152 -30.69 -13.72 -5.62
C SER A 152 -30.97 -15.05 -4.92
N LYS A 153 -32.23 -15.48 -4.90
CA LYS A 153 -32.66 -16.79 -4.34
C LYS A 153 -31.95 -18.00 -4.96
N LYS A 154 -31.09 -17.81 -5.97
CA LYS A 154 -30.32 -18.86 -6.64
C LYS A 154 -28.95 -19.13 -6.00
N CYS A 155 -28.36 -18.14 -5.33
CA CYS A 155 -27.05 -18.29 -4.73
C CYS A 155 -27.20 -18.89 -3.32
N LYS A 156 -26.24 -19.72 -2.92
CA LYS A 156 -26.18 -20.25 -1.57
C LYS A 156 -25.95 -19.14 -0.55
N GLU A 157 -26.57 -19.27 0.61
CA GLU A 157 -26.19 -18.50 1.79
C GLU A 157 -24.83 -18.98 2.31
N CYS A 158 -24.15 -18.15 3.11
CA CYS A 158 -22.77 -18.44 3.53
C CYS A 158 -22.68 -19.74 4.34
N GLU A 159 -23.65 -19.97 5.23
CA GLU A 159 -23.73 -21.13 6.11
C GLU A 159 -24.04 -22.45 5.37
N GLU A 160 -24.39 -22.40 4.08
CA GLU A 160 -24.57 -23.59 3.25
C GLU A 160 -23.25 -24.11 2.64
N TYR A 161 -22.15 -23.33 2.76
CA TYR A 161 -20.83 -23.77 2.33
C TYR A 161 -20.18 -24.71 3.34
N GLU A 162 -19.24 -25.52 2.86
CA GLU A 162 -18.45 -26.38 3.73
C GLU A 162 -17.54 -25.52 4.61
N GLU A 163 -17.47 -25.86 5.90
CA GLU A 163 -16.48 -25.27 6.80
C GLU A 163 -15.10 -25.85 6.53
N LYS A 164 -14.10 -24.99 6.41
CA LYS A 164 -12.69 -25.39 6.21
C LYS A 164 -11.79 -24.68 7.19
N ASN A 165 -10.60 -25.24 7.41
CA ASN A 165 -9.61 -24.59 8.23
C ASN A 165 -9.12 -23.27 7.59
N PHE A 166 -8.48 -22.44 8.42
CA PHE A 166 -7.91 -21.16 8.01
C PHE A 166 -7.05 -21.23 6.73
N THR A 167 -6.18 -22.24 6.61
CA THR A 167 -5.28 -22.39 5.45
C THR A 167 -6.07 -22.57 4.15
N GLU A 168 -7.05 -23.48 4.15
CA GLU A 168 -7.90 -23.76 3.00
C GLU A 168 -8.82 -22.59 2.65
N PHE A 169 -9.33 -21.90 3.68
CA PHE A 169 -10.12 -20.68 3.53
C PHE A 169 -9.32 -19.59 2.82
N ILE A 170 -8.11 -19.26 3.29
CA ILE A 170 -7.26 -18.23 2.67
C ILE A 170 -6.89 -18.60 1.24
N GLN A 171 -6.54 -19.87 0.98
CA GLN A 171 -6.24 -20.33 -0.37
C GLN A 171 -7.43 -20.17 -1.32
N SER A 172 -8.64 -20.46 -0.84
CA SER A 172 -9.87 -20.30 -1.63
C SER A 172 -10.18 -18.82 -1.88
N PHE A 173 -10.01 -17.98 -0.86
CA PHE A 173 -10.24 -16.54 -0.97
C PHE A 173 -9.29 -15.88 -1.99
N VAL A 174 -8.00 -16.23 -1.94
CA VAL A 174 -7.00 -15.77 -2.92
C VAL A 174 -7.42 -16.15 -4.35
N LYS A 175 -7.88 -17.39 -4.58
CA LYS A 175 -8.32 -17.84 -5.91
C LYS A 175 -9.54 -17.04 -6.41
N VAL A 176 -10.50 -16.77 -5.54
CA VAL A 176 -11.70 -15.99 -5.89
C VAL A 176 -11.32 -14.56 -6.26
N ILE A 177 -10.48 -13.90 -5.46
CA ILE A 177 -9.99 -12.55 -5.76
C ILE A 177 -9.18 -12.53 -7.06
N GLN A 178 -8.30 -13.49 -7.29
CA GLN A 178 -7.52 -13.55 -8.53
C GLN A 178 -8.41 -13.71 -9.77
N ARG A 179 -9.53 -14.43 -9.64
CA ARG A 179 -10.53 -14.56 -10.71
C ARG A 179 -11.22 -13.21 -10.98
N GLU A 180 -11.64 -12.49 -9.94
CA GLU A 180 -12.17 -11.12 -10.04
C GLU A 180 -11.18 -10.19 -10.78
N CYS A 181 -9.93 -10.21 -10.36
CA CYS A 181 -8.85 -9.42 -10.97
C CYS A 181 -8.67 -9.73 -12.46
N LYS A 182 -8.79 -11.00 -12.86
CA LYS A 182 -8.68 -11.41 -14.26
C LYS A 182 -9.88 -10.95 -15.08
N TYR A 183 -11.11 -11.08 -14.58
CA TYR A 183 -12.29 -10.63 -15.35
C TYR A 183 -12.33 -9.11 -15.52
N SER A 184 -11.93 -8.35 -14.50
CA SER A 184 -11.88 -6.89 -14.54
C SER A 184 -10.91 -6.34 -15.61
N SER A 185 -9.95 -7.13 -16.09
CA SER A 185 -9.02 -6.71 -17.15
C SER A 185 -9.55 -6.88 -18.58
N TRP A 186 -10.70 -7.54 -18.78
CA TRP A 186 -11.30 -7.77 -20.11
C TRP A 186 -12.56 -6.94 -20.38
N GLU A 187 -13.09 -6.24 -19.37
CA GLU A 187 -14.30 -5.41 -19.47
C GLU A 187 -13.99 -3.91 -19.63
N GLN A 188 -12.72 -3.55 -19.89
CA GLN A 188 -12.25 -2.21 -20.25
C GLN A 188 -11.71 -2.21 -21.68
#